data_AF-A0A438IV90-F1
#
_entry.id   AF-A0A438IV90-F1
#
_cell.length_a   1.000
_cell.length_b   1.000
_cell.length_c   1.000
_cell.angle_alpha   90.00
_cell.angle_beta   90.00
_cell.angle_gamma   90.00
#
_symmetry.space_group_name_H-M   'P 1'
#
loop_
_entity.id
_entity.type
_entity.pdbx_description
1 polymer ?
#
loop_
_entity_poly.entity_id
_entity_poly.type
_entity_poly.pdbx_seq_one_letter_code
_entity_poly.pdbx_strand_id
1 'polypeptide(L)' 'MDSTSSILANVNNIPVLNGTNFKKWKEHVIIVLGCIDLDYALREDHPENLTSASTIEQRATMEKWNHPIA' A
#
# COMPACT_ATOMS: atom_id res chain seq x y z
N MET A 1 -1.75 25.04 -4.12
CA MET A 1 -2.30 24.16 -3.07
C MET A 1 -1.38 22.99 -3.03
N ASP A 2 -0.58 22.91 -1.98
CA ASP A 2 0.65 22.15 -2.01
C ASP A 2 0.28 20.68 -1.80
N SER A 3 0.76 19.78 -2.66
CA SER A 3 0.42 18.35 -2.58
C SER A 3 0.68 17.78 -1.18
N THR A 4 1.69 18.31 -0.50
CA THR A 4 2.03 18.03 0.91
C THR A 4 0.92 18.43 1.89
N SER A 5 0.28 19.58 1.73
CA SER A 5 -0.84 20.02 2.57
C SER A 5 -2.09 19.15 2.38
N SER A 6 -2.35 18.71 1.16
CA SER A 6 -3.46 17.80 0.86
C SER A 6 -3.24 16.39 1.43
N ILE A 7 -2.01 15.87 1.38
CA ILE A 7 -1.65 14.60 2.01
C ILE A 7 -1.81 14.68 3.53
N LEU A 8 -1.32 15.75 4.17
CA LEU A 8 -1.41 15.93 5.61
C LEU A 8 -2.87 16.00 6.10
N ALA A 9 -3.73 16.70 5.35
CA ALA A 9 -5.16 16.76 5.63
C ALA A 9 -5.82 15.38 5.55
N ASN A 10 -5.42 14.53 4.60
CA ASN A 10 -5.96 13.18 4.46
C ASN A 10 -5.47 12.25 5.58
N VAL A 11 -4.20 12.36 6.00
CA VAL A 11 -3.62 11.60 7.13
C VAL A 11 -4.38 11.90 8.43
N ASN A 12 -4.61 13.18 8.72
CA ASN A 12 -5.32 13.61 9.94
C ASN A 12 -6.79 13.15 9.98
N ASN A 13 -7.36 12.77 8.84
CA ASN A 13 -8.72 12.29 8.71
C ASN A 13 -8.84 10.75 8.71
N ILE A 14 -7.74 10.00 8.85
CA ILE A 14 -7.80 8.53 9.02
C ILE A 14 -8.43 8.24 10.40
N PRO A 15 -9.63 7.63 10.46
CA PRO A 15 -10.23 7.28 11.76
C PRO A 15 -9.41 6.18 12.42
N VAL A 16 -9.31 6.15 13.75
CA VAL A 16 -8.69 5.00 14.45
C VAL A 16 -9.47 3.73 14.12
N LEU A 17 -8.76 2.65 13.72
CA LEU A 17 -9.38 1.38 13.40
C LEU A 17 -10.11 0.80 14.63
N ASN A 18 -11.34 0.37 14.42
CA ASN A 18 -12.17 -0.30 15.40
C ASN A 18 -12.96 -1.45 14.75
N GLY A 19 -13.72 -2.19 15.55
CA GLY A 19 -14.42 -3.39 15.08
C GLY A 19 -15.49 -3.15 14.01
N THR A 20 -15.90 -1.91 13.72
CA THR A 20 -17.00 -1.62 12.79
C THR A 20 -16.60 -0.74 11.60
N ASN A 21 -15.44 -0.09 11.64
CA ASN A 21 -15.07 0.93 10.65
C ASN A 21 -14.02 0.49 9.61
N PHE A 22 -13.70 -0.81 9.52
CA PHE A 22 -12.64 -1.34 8.64
C PHE A 22 -12.72 -0.82 7.21
N LYS A 23 -13.91 -0.82 6.58
CA LYS A 23 -14.09 -0.34 5.21
C LYS A 23 -13.64 1.12 5.04
N LYS A 24 -14.10 2.01 5.94
CA LYS A 24 -13.78 3.44 5.91
C LYS A 24 -12.32 3.71 6.27
N TRP A 25 -11.80 2.99 7.25
CA TRP A 25 -10.39 3.06 7.63
C TRP A 25 -9.49 2.66 6.46
N LYS A 26 -9.75 1.50 5.83
CA LYS A 26 -8.98 0.99 4.70
C LYS A 26 -8.97 1.98 3.52
N GLU A 27 -10.12 2.58 3.20
CA GLU A 27 -10.22 3.57 2.13
C GLU A 27 -9.32 4.79 2.36
N HIS A 28 -9.35 5.39 3.56
CA HIS A 28 -8.50 6.55 3.87
C HIS A 28 -7.01 6.19 3.87
N VAL A 29 -6.65 5.00 4.36
CA VAL A 29 -5.26 4.52 4.35
C VAL A 29 -4.75 4.34 2.91
N ILE A 30 -5.54 3.74 2.02
CA ILE A 30 -5.18 3.56 0.60
C ILE A 30 -4.99 4.91 -0.09
N ILE A 31 -5.88 5.89 0.16
CA ILE A 31 -5.76 7.23 -0.43
C ILE A 31 -4.44 7.89 -0.05
N VAL A 32 -4.09 7.88 1.23
CA VAL A 32 -2.84 8.49 1.71
C VAL A 32 -1.61 7.80 1.13
N LEU A 33 -1.61 6.46 1.12
CA LEU A 33 -0.48 5.68 0.58
C LEU A 33 -0.35 5.82 -0.93
N GLY A 34 -1.46 5.93 -1.67
CA GLY A 34 -1.46 6.17 -3.10
C GLY A 34 -0.97 7.56 -3.49
N CYS A 35 -1.07 8.55 -2.59
CA CYS A 35 -0.45 9.87 -2.81
C CYS A 35 1.08 9.86 -2.67
N ILE A 36 1.68 8.81 -2.10
CA ILE A 36 3.12 8.65 -1.90
C ILE A 36 3.66 7.38 -2.57
N ASP A 37 2.90 6.79 -3.50
CA ASP A 37 3.25 5.58 -4.26
C ASP A 37 3.61 4.35 -3.40
N LEU A 38 2.99 4.24 -2.21
CA LEU A 38 3.16 3.11 -1.28
C LEU A 38 1.91 2.21 -1.18
N ASP A 39 0.92 2.37 -2.04
CA ASP A 39 -0.33 1.59 -2.05
C ASP A 39 -0.22 0.25 -2.79
N TYR A 40 0.93 -0.05 -3.43
CA TYR A 40 1.10 -1.23 -4.29
C TYR A 40 0.73 -2.55 -3.58
N ALA A 41 1.32 -2.81 -2.41
CA ALA A 41 1.04 -4.03 -1.64
C ALA A 41 -0.38 -4.11 -1.06
N LEU A 42 -1.14 -3.00 -1.08
CA LEU A 42 -2.54 -2.97 -0.65
C LEU A 42 -3.53 -3.23 -1.80
N ARG A 43 -3.06 -3.10 -3.05
CA ARG A 43 -3.84 -3.30 -4.28
C ARG A 43 -3.57 -4.63 -4.93
N GLU A 44 -2.32 -5.10 -4.82
CA GLU A 44 -1.89 -6.38 -5.34
C GLU A 44 -1.87 -7.43 -4.23
N ASP A 45 -2.37 -8.62 -4.55
CA ASP A 45 -2.29 -9.76 -3.64
C ASP A 45 -0.82 -10.12 -3.37
N HIS A 46 -0.56 -10.63 -2.17
CA HIS A 46 0.78 -11.10 -1.80
C HIS A 46 1.21 -12.22 -2.78
N PRO A 47 2.36 -12.06 -3.46
CA PRO A 47 2.84 -13.07 -4.39
C PRO A 47 3.14 -14.39 -3.66
N GLU A 48 3.17 -15.49 -4.41
CA GLU A 48 3.54 -16.78 -3.81
C GLU A 48 4.94 -16.73 -3.20
N ASN A 49 5.12 -17.48 -2.10
CA ASN A 49 6.42 -17.58 -1.45
C ASN A 49 7.46 -18.11 -2.44
N LEU A 50 8.60 -17.43 -2.48
CA LEU A 50 9.71 -17.85 -3.34
C LEU A 50 10.27 -19.20 -2.86
N THR A 51 10.63 -20.03 -3.83
CA THR A 51 11.36 -21.29 -3.62
C THR A 51 12.70 -21.22 -4.35
N SER A 52 13.58 -22.20 -4.11
CA SER A 52 14.86 -22.30 -4.85
C SER A 52 14.67 -22.43 -6.37
N ALA A 53 13.50 -22.88 -6.83
CA ALA A 53 13.15 -23.04 -8.23
C ALA A 53 12.44 -21.81 -8.83
N SER A 54 12.19 -20.76 -8.06
CA SER A 54 11.47 -19.58 -8.56
C SER A 54 12.17 -18.92 -9.74
N THR A 55 11.36 -18.43 -10.69
CA THR A 55 11.87 -17.73 -11.87
C THR A 55 12.38 -16.33 -11.51
N ILE A 56 13.13 -15.72 -12.44
CA ILE A 56 13.57 -14.32 -12.30
C ILE A 56 12.35 -13.40 -12.20
N GLU A 57 11.30 -13.65 -12.97
CA GLU A 57 10.06 -12.87 -12.95
C GLU A 57 9.33 -12.99 -11.60
N GLN A 58 9.22 -14.19 -11.02
CA GLN A 58 8.63 -14.38 -9.70
C GLN A 58 9.41 -13.62 -8.61
N ARG A 59 10.74 -13.64 -8.69
CA ARG A 59 11.60 -12.86 -7.79
C ARG A 59 11.41 -11.36 -7.95
N ALA A 60 11.33 -10.87 -9.19
CA ALA A 60 11.09 -9.46 -9.48
C ALA A 60 9.70 -9.00 -8.98
N THR A 61 8.67 -9.84 -9.12
CA THR A 61 7.33 -9.55 -8.58
C THR A 61 7.35 -9.46 -7.05
N MET A 62 8.03 -10.38 -6.37
CA MET A 62 8.20 -10.33 -4.90
C MET A 62 9.01 -9.09 -4.47
N GLU A 63 10.06 -8.74 -5.21
CA GLU A 63 10.88 -7.55 -4.93
C GLU A 63 10.07 -6.26 -5.08
N LYS A 64 9.31 -6.13 -6.17
CA LYS A 64 8.39 -5.01 -6.39
C LYS A 64 7.28 -4.93 -5.35
N TRP A 65 6.77 -6.07 -4.87
CA TRP A 65 5.78 -6.10 -3.79
C TRP A 65 6.35 -5.60 -2.46
N ASN A 66 7.57 -6.02 -2.11
CA ASN A 66 8.24 -5.60 -0.88
C ASN A 66 8.79 -4.16 -0.94
N HIS A 67 9.25 -3.72 -2.11
CA HIS A 67 9.90 -2.45 -2.34
C HIS A 67 9.30 -1.77 -3.59
N PRO A 68 8.08 -1.24 -3.49
CA PRO A 68 7.37 -0.70 -4.67
C PRO A 68 8.01 0.54 -5.30
N ILE A 69 9.02 1.13 -4.66
CA ILE A 69 9.74 2.31 -5.13
C ILE A 69 11.05 1.94 -5.88
N ALA A 70 11.40 0.65 -5.97
CA ALA A 70 12.63 0.17 -6.60
C ALA A 70 12.44 -0.19 -8.09
#